data_AF-A0A523AQG7-F1
#
_entry.id   AF-A0A523AQG7-F1
#
_cell.length_a   1.000
_cell.length_b   1.000
_cell.length_c   1.000
_cell.angle_alpha   90.00
_cell.angle_beta   90.00
_cell.angle_gamma   90.00
#
_symmetry.space_group_name_H-M   'P 1'
#
loop_
_entity.id
_entity.type
_entity.pdbx_description
1 polymer ?
#
loop_
_entity_poly.entity_id
_entity_poly.type
_entity_poly.pdbx_seq_one_letter_code
_entity_poly.pdbx_strand_id
1 'polypeptide(L)'
;MGGLKIRITPLEMLSYSLARELRDGEIAFVGQGHPIVAACLAKKFFAPRLKILMEGGIYGSEPYRPPWHIADLTATKGCLMLTDFAGVFLSILSRGFVDVG
;
A
#
# COMPACT_ATOMS: atom_id res chain seq x y z
N MET A 1 34.42 -17.80 10.50
CA MET A 1 33.47 -16.85 9.87
C MET A 1 32.18 -16.88 10.65
N GLY A 2 31.96 -15.90 11.54
CA GLY A 2 30.70 -15.78 12.26
C GLY A 2 29.61 -15.30 11.31
N GLY A 3 28.63 -16.15 11.02
CA GLY A 3 27.49 -15.78 10.16
C GLY A 3 26.74 -14.59 10.76
N LEU A 4 26.37 -13.63 9.91
CA LEU A 4 25.50 -12.52 10.29
C LEU A 4 24.16 -13.09 10.79
N LYS A 5 23.90 -12.95 12.08
CA LYS A 5 22.63 -13.34 12.69
C LYS A 5 21.59 -12.27 12.36
N ILE A 6 20.78 -12.52 11.32
CA ILE A 6 19.69 -11.62 10.93
C ILE A 6 18.63 -11.66 12.03
N ARG A 7 18.32 -10.51 12.62
CA ARG A 7 17.21 -10.34 13.56
C ARG A 7 16.01 -9.80 12.79
N ILE A 8 14.89 -10.50 12.89
CA ILE A 8 13.61 -10.10 12.31
C ILE A 8 12.68 -9.76 13.48
N THR A 9 12.11 -8.56 13.46
CA THR A 9 11.12 -8.12 14.43
C THR A 9 9.74 -8.69 14.10
N PRO A 10 8.82 -8.81 15.08
CA PRO A 10 7.46 -9.26 14.82
C PRO A 10 6.73 -8.40 13.76
N LEU A 11 7.02 -7.10 13.71
CA LEU A 11 6.40 -6.17 12.78
C LEU A 11 6.90 -6.32 11.33
N GLU A 12 8.17 -6.65 11.15
CA GLU A 12 8.72 -7.03 9.84
C GLU A 12 8.10 -8.34 9.35
N MET A 13 7.96 -9.33 10.23
CA MET A 13 7.31 -10.60 9.89
C MET A 13 5.82 -10.41 9.57
N LEU A 14 5.11 -9.55 10.31
CA LEU A 14 3.73 -9.17 10.01
C LEU A 14 3.62 -8.50 8.63
N SER A 15 4.46 -7.49 8.37
CA SER A 15 4.44 -6.77 7.09
C SER A 15 4.75 -7.69 5.91
N TYR A 16 5.71 -8.61 6.08
CA TYR A 16 6.02 -9.62 5.07
C TYR A 16 4.84 -10.58 4.82
N SER A 17 4.19 -11.03 5.89
CA SER A 17 3.05 -11.95 5.79
C SER A 17 1.87 -11.26 5.08
N LEU A 18 1.51 -10.05 5.50
CA LEU A 18 0.45 -9.26 4.85
C LEU A 18 0.75 -8.96 3.38
N ALA A 19 2.01 -8.67 3.05
CA ALA A 19 2.41 -8.38 1.67
C ALA A 19 2.20 -9.57 0.72
N ARG A 20 2.19 -10.80 1.24
CA ARG A 20 1.96 -12.02 0.45
C ARG A 20 0.48 -12.32 0.21
N GLU A 21 -0.41 -11.72 0.99
CA GLU A 21 -1.86 -11.87 0.81
C GLU A 21 -2.38 -11.00 -0.35
N LEU A 22 -1.68 -9.91 -0.67
CA LEU A 22 -2.03 -9.00 -1.76
C LEU A 22 -1.66 -9.61 -3.11
N ARG A 23 -2.60 -9.55 -4.06
CA ARG A 23 -2.45 -10.16 -5.39
C ARG A 23 -2.16 -9.12 -6.47
N ASP A 24 -1.48 -9.61 -7.50
CA ASP A 24 -1.06 -8.77 -8.62
C ASP A 24 -2.25 -8.26 -9.43
N GLY A 25 -2.46 -6.95 -9.42
CA GLY A 25 -3.57 -6.28 -10.12
C GLY A 25 -4.75 -5.88 -9.23
N GLU A 26 -4.76 -6.23 -7.95
CA GLU A 26 -5.78 -5.78 -7.01
C GLU A 26 -5.71 -4.27 -6.76
N ILE A 27 -6.86 -3.68 -6.42
CA ILE A 27 -7.00 -2.36 -5.84
C ILE A 27 -7.06 -2.54 -4.32
N ALA A 28 -5.93 -2.30 -3.67
CA ALA A 28 -5.78 -2.36 -2.22
C ALA A 28 -6.05 -1.00 -1.59
N PHE A 29 -7.09 -0.93 -0.76
CA PHE A 29 -7.37 0.22 0.08
C PHE A 29 -6.54 0.14 1.36
N VAL A 30 -5.64 1.10 1.58
CA VAL A 30 -4.71 1.04 2.71
C VAL A 30 -4.59 2.37 3.45
N GLY A 31 -4.61 2.27 4.77
CA GLY A 31 -4.40 3.37 5.69
C GLY A 31 -2.93 3.57 6.06
N GLN A 32 -2.66 3.98 7.31
CA GLN A 32 -1.31 4.24 7.82
C GLN A 32 -0.67 3.02 8.51
N GLY A 33 0.64 3.08 8.77
CA GLY A 33 1.36 2.09 9.57
C GLY A 33 1.82 0.87 8.78
N HIS A 34 1.78 -0.31 9.40
CA HIS A 34 2.25 -1.55 8.76
C HIS A 34 1.45 -1.98 7.51
N PRO A 35 0.14 -1.68 7.36
CA PRO A 35 -0.58 -1.94 6.10
C PRO A 35 0.04 -1.27 4.88
N ILE A 36 0.41 0.01 4.95
CA ILE A 36 1.05 0.69 3.82
C ILE A 36 2.47 0.17 3.56
N VAL A 37 3.20 -0.21 4.61
CA VAL A 37 4.51 -0.88 4.47
C VAL A 37 4.34 -2.22 3.72
N ALA A 38 3.36 -3.03 4.11
CA ALA A 38 3.04 -4.29 3.47
C ALA A 38 2.61 -4.09 2.01
N ALA A 39 1.78 -3.10 1.71
CA ALA A 39 1.36 -2.79 0.34
C ALA A 39 2.52 -2.31 -0.55
N CYS A 40 3.40 -1.45 -0.04
CA CYS A 40 4.62 -1.07 -0.74
C CYS A 40 5.55 -2.27 -0.97
N LEU A 41 5.69 -3.14 0.02
CA LEU A 41 6.50 -4.36 -0.09
C LEU A 41 5.91 -5.32 -1.13
N ALA A 42 4.59 -5.52 -1.10
CA ALA A 42 3.85 -6.31 -2.08
C ALA A 42 4.05 -5.76 -3.48
N LYS A 43 3.80 -4.46 -3.68
CA LYS A 43 4.00 -3.81 -4.98
C LYS A 43 5.43 -3.97 -5.49
N LYS A 44 6.43 -3.93 -4.61
CA LYS A 44 7.84 -4.05 -5.01
C LYS A 44 8.27 -5.48 -5.37
N PHE A 45 7.75 -6.51 -4.69
CA PHE A 45 8.30 -7.86 -4.77
C PHE A 45 7.32 -8.97 -5.18
N PHE A 46 6.01 -8.81 -4.91
CA PHE A 46 5.02 -9.89 -5.10
C PHE A 46 3.97 -9.54 -6.15
N ALA A 47 3.57 -8.27 -6.24
CA ALA A 47 2.41 -7.80 -7.00
C ALA A 47 2.69 -6.45 -7.69
N PRO A 48 3.56 -6.37 -8.73
CA PRO A 48 3.97 -5.10 -9.36
C PRO A 48 2.81 -4.23 -9.89
N ARG A 49 1.73 -4.85 -10.36
CA ARG A 49 0.54 -4.17 -10.88
C ARG A 49 -0.48 -3.79 -9.80
N LEU A 50 -0.25 -4.13 -8.53
CA LEU A 50 -1.07 -3.70 -7.39
C LEU A 50 -1.29 -2.18 -7.41
N LYS A 51 -2.54 -1.77 -7.23
CA LYS A 51 -2.92 -0.36 -7.12
C LYS A 51 -3.24 -0.04 -5.67
N ILE A 52 -2.45 0.86 -5.10
CA ILE A 52 -2.62 1.35 -3.74
C ILE A 52 -3.59 2.54 -3.79
N LEU A 53 -4.68 2.46 -3.03
CA LEU A 53 -5.61 3.56 -2.79
C LEU A 53 -5.53 3.98 -1.33
N MET A 54 -5.22 5.26 -1.09
CA MET A 54 -5.18 5.82 0.27
C MET A 54 -6.40 6.71 0.54
N GLU A 55 -6.83 6.78 1.80
CA GLU A 55 -7.94 7.62 2.29
C GLU A 55 -7.81 9.10 1.89
N GLY A 56 -6.57 9.59 1.76
CA GLY A 56 -6.28 10.95 1.33
C GLY A 56 -6.47 11.21 -0.16
N GLY A 57 -6.94 10.22 -0.92
CA GLY A 57 -7.32 10.40 -2.33
C GLY A 57 -6.23 10.10 -3.35
N ILE A 58 -5.12 9.50 -2.93
CA ILE A 58 -4.03 9.12 -3.84
C ILE A 58 -4.25 7.70 -4.33
N TYR A 59 -4.42 7.53 -5.64
CA TYR A 59 -4.66 6.23 -6.27
C TYR A 59 -3.53 5.83 -7.23
N GLY A 60 -3.08 4.58 -7.11
CA GLY A 60 -2.12 3.97 -8.03
C GLY A 60 -0.70 4.50 -7.88
N SER A 61 -0.32 4.95 -6.69
CA SER A 61 1.02 5.46 -6.36
C SER A 61 2.15 4.49 -6.74
N GLU A 62 3.30 5.03 -7.15
CA GLU A 62 4.59 4.32 -7.22
C GLU A 62 5.53 4.80 -6.12
N PRO A 63 5.32 4.37 -4.86
CA PRO A 63 6.01 4.92 -3.71
C PRO A 63 7.49 4.51 -3.69
N TYR A 64 8.38 5.51 -3.58
CA TYR A 64 9.80 5.28 -3.33
C TYR A 64 10.07 4.73 -1.91
N ARG A 65 9.25 5.15 -0.96
CA ARG A 65 9.22 4.72 0.45
C ARG A 65 7.76 4.60 0.90
N PRO A 66 7.48 3.84 1.97
CA PRO A 66 6.16 3.90 2.60
C PRO A 66 5.79 5.35 2.96
N PRO A 67 4.59 5.82 2.53
CA PRO A 67 4.00 7.08 2.97
C PRO A 67 3.92 7.18 4.49
N TRP A 68 4.24 8.36 5.06
CA TRP A 68 4.08 8.61 6.50
C TRP A 68 2.62 8.93 6.88
N HIS A 69 1.86 9.43 5.90
CA HIS A 69 0.48 9.86 6.07
C HIS A 69 -0.36 9.44 4.86
N ILE A 70 -1.67 9.25 5.07
CA ILE A 70 -2.64 8.93 3.98
C ILE A 70 -2.68 9.99 2.87
N ALA A 71 -2.18 11.19 3.15
CA ALA A 71 -2.09 12.33 2.24
C ALA A 71 -0.63 12.79 2.04
N ASP A 72 0.35 11.91 2.30
CA ASP A 72 1.77 12.23 2.05
C ASP A 72 2.00 12.46 0.55
N LEU A 73 2.26 13.71 0.18
CA LEU A 73 2.40 14.12 -1.22
C LEU A 73 3.56 13.41 -1.94
N THR A 74 4.52 12.82 -1.22
CA THR A 74 5.57 12.01 -1.85
C THR A 74 5.02 10.76 -2.53
N ALA A 75 3.80 10.32 -2.17
CA ALA A 75 3.09 9.23 -2.82
C ALA A 75 2.40 9.66 -4.14
N THR A 76 2.37 10.94 -4.49
CA THR A 76 1.77 11.40 -5.77
C THR A 76 2.63 11.06 -6.98
N LYS A 77 3.91 10.71 -6.77
CA LYS A 77 4.79 10.27 -7.85
C LYS A 77 4.23 8.99 -8.50
N GLY A 78 4.02 9.05 -9.82
CA GLY A 78 3.48 7.93 -10.61
C GLY A 78 2.03 7.58 -10.29
N CYS A 79 1.31 8.40 -9.51
CA CYS A 79 -0.10 8.13 -9.24
C CYS A 79 -0.94 8.26 -10.51
N LEU A 80 -2.01 7.48 -10.58
CA LEU A 80 -2.94 7.47 -11.73
C LEU A 80 -4.03 8.52 -11.58
N MET A 81 -4.37 8.88 -10.34
CA MET A 81 -5.44 9.82 -10.03
C MET A 81 -5.24 10.39 -8.63
N LEU A 82 -5.65 11.65 -8.47
CA LEU A 82 -5.90 12.28 -7.19
C LEU A 82 -7.40 12.59 -7.09
N THR A 83 -7.97 12.37 -5.91
CA THR A 83 -9.36 12.72 -5.59
C THR A 83 -9.43 13.24 -4.15
N ASP A 84 -10.61 13.62 -3.68
CA ASP A 84 -10.84 14.00 -2.30
C ASP A 84 -11.33 12.79 -1.47
N PHE A 85 -11.41 12.99 -0.16
CA PHE A 85 -11.89 11.95 0.76
C PHE A 85 -13.30 11.45 0.37
N ALA A 86 -14.19 12.36 -0.03
CA ALA A 86 -15.54 11.99 -0.48
C ALA A 86 -15.49 11.11 -1.74
N GLY A 87 -14.63 11.42 -2.70
CA GLY A 87 -14.39 10.60 -3.89
C GLY A 87 -13.94 9.19 -3.54
N VAL A 88 -12.98 9.05 -2.62
CA VAL A 88 -12.51 7.74 -2.14
C VAL A 88 -13.67 6.92 -1.56
N PHE A 89 -14.37 7.45 -0.57
CA PHE A 89 -15.35 6.65 0.17
C PHE A 89 -16.69 6.50 -0.57
N LEU A 90 -17.22 7.61 -1.10
CA LEU A 90 -18.55 7.62 -1.73
C LEU A 90 -18.51 7.11 -3.16
N SER A 91 -17.43 7.35 -3.91
CA SER A 91 -17.38 6.98 -5.34
C SER A 91 -16.56 5.72 -5.63
N ILE A 92 -15.54 5.41 -4.83
CA ILE A 92 -14.69 4.24 -5.09
C ILE A 92 -15.07 3.07 -4.17
N LEU A 93 -14.96 3.27 -2.86
CA LEU A 93 -15.14 2.22 -1.87
C LEU A 93 -16.60 1.70 -1.84
N SER A 94 -17.58 2.60 -1.68
CA SER A 94 -19.00 2.21 -1.58
C SER A 94 -19.54 1.50 -2.82
N ARG A 95 -18.91 1.74 -3.99
CA ARG A 95 -19.28 1.16 -5.27
C ARG A 95 -18.62 -0.20 -5.53
N GLY A 96 -17.81 -0.70 -4.59
CA GLY A 96 -17.18 -2.01 -4.68
C GLY A 96 -16.02 -2.08 -5.66
N PHE A 97 -15.34 -0.97 -5.93
CA PHE A 97 -14.15 -0.96 -6.79
C PHE A 97 -12.85 -1.36 -6.06
N VAL A 98 -12.90 -1.59 -4.75
CA VAL A 98 -11.78 -2.05 -3.94
C VAL A 98 -11.86 -3.56 -3.79
N ASP A 99 -10.76 -4.25 -4.07
CA ASP A 99 -10.68 -5.71 -3.98
C ASP A 99 -10.32 -6.19 -2.56
N VAL A 100 -9.48 -5.41 -1.86
CA VAL A 100 -8.96 -5.74 -0.53
C VAL A 100 -8.73 -4.46 0.28
N GLY A 101 -9.00 -4.49 1.59
CA GLY A 101 -8.81 -3.36 2.50
C GLY A 101 -8.78 -3.80 3.96
#